data_AF-A0A1G0AAD4-F1
#
_entry.id   AF-A0A1G0AAD4-F1
#
_cell.length_a   1.000
_cell.length_b   1.000
_cell.length_c   1.000
_cell.angle_alpha   90.00
_cell.angle_beta   90.00
_cell.angle_gamma   90.00
#
_symmetry.space_group_name_H-M   'P 1'
#
loop_
_entity.id
_entity.type
_entity.pdbx_description
1 polymer ?
#
loop_
_entity_poly.entity_id
_entity_poly.type
_entity_poly.pdbx_seq_one_letter_code
_entity_poly.pdbx_strand_id
1 'polypeptide(L)'
;MSTRRPRYRYIAFRVEGPRAFSPDEVLEALRGLPARPHLVGFNGRLGLARCIHVRKDETIAALRSIERVAGESVRTVTLGTSGTIRRATSKYLDDRATQSARASRKEPL
;
A
#
# COMPACT_ATOMS: atom_id res chain seq x y z
N MET A 1 -0.36 12.86 -32.57
CA MET A 1 0.21 12.56 -31.23
C MET A 1 -0.91 12.30 -30.25
N SER A 2 -1.07 11.09 -29.73
CA SER A 2 -2.17 10.76 -28.80
C SER A 2 -1.83 11.25 -27.39
N THR A 3 -2.57 12.24 -26.88
CA THR A 3 -2.42 12.85 -25.55
C THR A 3 -3.15 12.05 -24.46
N ARG A 4 -3.07 10.71 -24.47
CA ARG A 4 -3.73 9.90 -23.43
C ARG A 4 -2.92 9.95 -22.14
N ARG A 5 -3.43 10.70 -21.16
CA ARG A 5 -2.93 10.65 -19.77
C ARG A 5 -2.89 9.18 -19.30
N PRO A 6 -1.78 8.75 -18.66
CA PRO A 6 -1.71 7.40 -18.10
C PRO A 6 -2.88 7.15 -17.14
N ARG A 7 -3.54 6.00 -17.29
CA ARG A 7 -4.56 5.58 -16.33
C ARG A 7 -3.85 5.00 -15.09
N TYR A 8 -4.16 5.55 -13.92
CA TYR A 8 -3.53 5.15 -12.67
C TYR A 8 -4.32 4.08 -11.90
N ARG A 9 -3.61 3.44 -10.97
CA ARG A 9 -4.14 2.58 -9.92
C ARG A 9 -3.55 2.99 -8.58
N TYR A 10 -4.36 2.87 -7.55
CA TYR A 10 -4.00 3.15 -6.18
C TYR A 10 -4.07 1.83 -5.40
N ILE A 11 -2.99 1.50 -4.72
CA ILE A 11 -2.78 0.26 -3.99
C ILE A 11 -2.70 0.62 -2.52
N ALA A 12 -3.69 0.19 -1.75
CA ALA A 12 -3.67 0.31 -0.30
C ALA A 12 -2.83 -0.82 0.27
N PHE A 13 -1.93 -0.50 1.19
CA PHE A 13 -1.04 -1.45 1.83
C PHE A 13 -0.90 -1.19 3.32
N ARG A 14 -0.44 -2.20 4.05
CA ARG A 14 -0.13 -2.14 5.48
C ARG A 14 1.29 -2.64 5.70
N VAL A 15 2.05 -1.93 6.54
CA VAL A 15 3.34 -2.36 7.05
C VAL A 15 3.13 -2.98 8.43
N GLU A 16 3.40 -4.27 8.54
CA GLU A 16 3.40 -5.01 9.80
C GLU A 16 4.84 -5.06 10.33
N GLY A 17 5.07 -4.53 11.52
CA GLY A 17 6.40 -4.43 12.12
C GLY A 17 6.31 -4.05 13.60
N PRO A 18 7.46 -3.97 14.29
CA PRO A 18 7.52 -3.77 15.74
C PRO A 18 6.99 -2.40 16.19
N ARG A 19 7.08 -1.39 15.32
CA ARG A 19 6.62 -0.02 15.60
C ARG A 19 5.86 0.59 14.43
N ALA A 20 5.33 1.79 14.64
CA ALA A 20 4.90 2.64 13.53
C ALA A 20 6.13 3.26 12.84
N PHE A 21 5.99 3.55 11.55
CA PHE A 21 7.04 4.15 10.73
C PHE A 21 6.66 5.56 10.27
N SER A 22 7.64 6.41 10.02
CA SER A 22 7.37 7.72 9.41
C SER A 22 7.09 7.57 7.91
N PRO A 23 6.41 8.56 7.29
CA PRO A 23 6.26 8.59 5.84
C PRO A 23 7.60 8.56 5.08
N ASP A 24 8.64 9.21 5.62
CA ASP A 24 9.96 9.26 5.00
C ASP A 24 10.69 7.91 5.03
N GLU A 25 10.59 7.17 6.14
CA GLU A 25 11.15 5.81 6.25
C GLU A 25 10.54 4.88 5.20
N VAL A 26 9.22 4.98 5.00
CA VAL A 26 8.52 4.18 3.98
C VAL A 26 8.82 4.67 2.57
N LEU A 27 8.90 5.98 2.34
CA LEU A 27 9.25 6.55 1.05
C LEU A 27 10.63 6.05 0.60
N GLU A 28 11.59 6.00 1.50
CA GLU A 28 12.94 5.50 1.21
C GLU A 28 12.92 4.03 0.81
N ALA A 29 12.18 3.19 1.54
CA ALA A 29 11.98 1.78 1.15
C ALA A 29 11.35 1.65 -0.25
N LEU A 30 10.40 2.52 -0.61
CA LEU A 30 9.75 2.50 -1.93
C LEU A 30 10.67 2.95 -3.07
N ARG A 31 11.61 3.86 -2.81
CA ARG A 31 12.59 4.32 -3.82
C ARG A 31 13.50 3.19 -4.28
N GLY A 32 13.82 2.25 -3.39
CA GLY A 32 14.61 1.06 -3.69
C GLY A 32 13.89 0.02 -4.55
N LEU A 33 12.56 0.13 -4.75
CA LEU A 33 11.81 -0.85 -5.51
C LEU A 33 11.94 -0.64 -7.04
N PRO A 34 12.02 -1.72 -7.83
CA PRO A 34 12.05 -1.63 -9.30
C PRO A 34 10.76 -1.02 -9.87
N ALA A 35 9.62 -1.27 -9.21
CA ALA A 35 8.33 -0.71 -9.59
C ALA A 35 8.25 0.82 -9.43
N ARG A 36 9.11 1.41 -8.59
CA ARG A 36 9.13 2.84 -8.20
C ARG A 36 7.74 3.46 -8.02
N PRO A 37 6.88 2.87 -7.17
CA PRO A 37 5.56 3.42 -6.94
C PRO A 37 5.63 4.78 -6.24
N HIS A 38 4.68 5.65 -6.54
CA HIS A 38 4.59 6.96 -5.90
C HIS A 38 3.79 6.86 -4.60
N LEU A 39 4.41 7.13 -3.44
CA LEU A 39 3.69 7.22 -2.17
C LEU A 39 2.71 8.39 -2.21
N VAL A 40 1.43 8.12 -1.96
CA VAL A 40 0.39 9.15 -1.87
C VAL A 40 0.19 9.60 -0.44
N GLY A 41 0.31 8.68 0.52
CA GLY A 41 0.24 8.97 1.95
C GLY A 41 0.50 7.73 2.79
N PHE A 42 0.88 7.95 4.05
CA PHE A 42 1.14 6.92 5.04
C PHE A 42 0.80 7.43 6.44
N ASN A 43 0.17 6.61 7.29
CA ASN A 43 -0.30 7.02 8.63
C ASN A 43 0.35 6.20 9.77
N GLY A 44 1.58 5.75 9.59
CA GLY A 44 2.31 4.96 10.59
C GLY A 44 2.23 3.46 10.36
N ARG A 45 1.10 2.95 9.85
CA ARG A 45 0.91 1.53 9.52
C ARG A 45 0.28 1.29 8.16
N LEU A 46 -0.64 2.16 7.74
CA LEU A 46 -1.36 2.03 6.48
C LEU A 46 -0.87 3.06 5.48
N GLY A 47 -0.80 2.66 4.21
CA GLY A 47 -0.33 3.51 3.13
C GLY A 47 -1.10 3.37 1.84
N LEU A 48 -0.95 4.37 0.98
CA LEU A 48 -1.48 4.37 -0.36
C LEU A 48 -0.36 4.64 -1.36
N ALA A 49 -0.15 3.71 -2.29
CA ALA A 49 0.81 3.84 -3.38
C ALA A 49 0.09 4.01 -4.72
N ARG A 50 0.62 4.86 -5.61
CA ARG A 50 0.12 5.08 -6.97
C ARG A 50 1.07 4.45 -7.99
N CYS A 51 0.52 3.75 -8.96
CA CYS A 51 1.21 3.24 -10.14
C CYS A 51 0.38 3.46 -11.41
N ILE A 52 1.01 3.31 -12.58
CA ILE A 52 0.25 3.18 -13.84
C ILE A 52 -0.47 1.83 -13.87
N HIS A 53 -1.66 1.76 -14.46
CA HIS A 53 -2.53 0.58 -14.31
C HIS A 53 -1.92 -0.71 -14.85
N VAL A 54 -1.06 -0.63 -15.87
CA VAL A 54 -0.38 -1.78 -16.46
C VAL A 54 0.67 -2.37 -15.52
N ARG A 55 1.22 -1.57 -14.59
CA ARG A 55 2.22 -1.99 -13.60
C ARG A 55 1.61 -2.36 -12.25
N LYS A 56 0.28 -2.50 -12.17
CA LYS A 56 -0.43 -2.76 -10.90
C LYS A 56 0.07 -4.04 -10.24
N ASP A 57 0.18 -5.14 -10.98
CA ASP A 57 0.60 -6.43 -10.41
C ASP A 57 2.09 -6.44 -10.04
N GLU A 58 2.95 -5.85 -10.88
CA GLU A 58 4.37 -5.63 -10.58
C GLU A 58 4.56 -4.79 -9.30
N THR A 59 3.78 -3.73 -9.14
CA THR A 59 3.83 -2.87 -7.96
C THR A 59 3.38 -3.62 -6.70
N ILE A 60 2.34 -4.45 -6.80
CA ILE A 60 1.89 -5.30 -5.69
C ILE A 60 3.00 -6.27 -5.27
N ALA A 61 3.66 -6.93 -6.23
CA ALA A 61 4.76 -7.83 -5.96
C ALA A 61 5.93 -7.11 -5.28
N ALA A 62 6.33 -5.95 -5.81
CA ALA A 62 7.41 -5.14 -5.26
C ALA A 62 7.11 -4.60 -3.84
N LEU A 63 5.86 -4.22 -3.57
CA LEU A 63 5.46 -3.84 -2.21
C LEU A 63 5.59 -5.02 -1.25
N ARG A 64 5.14 -6.21 -1.66
CA ARG A 64 5.18 -7.42 -0.84
C ARG A 64 6.60 -7.94 -0.58
N SER A 65 7.56 -7.60 -1.44
CA SER A 65 8.98 -7.95 -1.25
C SER A 65 9.73 -7.01 -0.30
N ILE A 66 9.07 -5.99 0.28
CA ILE A 66 9.69 -5.19 1.33
C ILE A 66 9.77 -6.02 2.61
N GLU A 67 10.99 -6.39 2.99
CA GLU A 67 11.29 -7.13 4.21
C GLU A 67 11.88 -6.24 5.32
N ARG A 68 12.39 -5.05 4.98
CA ARG A 68 12.93 -4.10 5.96
C ARG A 68 12.50 -2.67 5.69
N VAL A 69 12.22 -1.93 6.76
CA VAL A 69 12.00 -0.47 6.75
C VAL A 69 12.78 0.12 7.91
N ALA A 70 13.63 1.13 7.64
CA ALA A 70 14.47 1.77 8.66
C ALA A 70 15.24 0.78 9.54
N GLY A 71 15.77 -0.29 8.95
CA GLY A 71 16.50 -1.34 9.64
C GLY A 71 15.62 -2.36 10.36
N GLU A 72 14.32 -2.15 10.53
CA GLU A 72 13.42 -3.09 11.20
C GLU A 72 12.89 -4.16 10.24
N SER A 73 12.74 -5.40 10.71
CA SER A 73 12.07 -6.46 9.96
C SER A 73 10.57 -6.16 9.85
N VAL A 74 10.04 -6.19 8.63
CA VAL A 74 8.63 -5.91 8.37
C VAL A 74 8.03 -6.92 7.40
N ARG A 75 6.70 -6.97 7.38
CA ARG A 75 5.92 -7.62 6.34
C ARG A 75 4.94 -6.62 5.74
N THR A 76 4.96 -6.50 4.42
CA THR A 76 4.02 -5.60 3.71
C THR A 76 2.85 -6.39 3.15
N VAL A 77 1.63 -5.94 3.45
CA VAL A 77 0.38 -6.59 3.03
C VAL A 77 -0.42 -5.66 2.14
N THR A 78 -0.81 -6.14 0.96
CA THR A 78 -1.75 -5.44 0.10
C THR A 78 -3.17 -5.60 0.66
N LEU A 79 -3.84 -4.47 0.92
CA LEU A 79 -5.24 -4.45 1.40
C LEU A 79 -6.23 -4.45 0.23
N GLY A 80 -5.86 -3.82 -0.88
CA GLY A 80 -6.67 -3.80 -2.09
C GLY A 80 -6.25 -2.72 -3.07
N THR A 81 -6.99 -2.61 -4.17
CA THR A 81 -6.73 -1.61 -5.21
C THR A 81 -7.99 -0.83 -5.61
N SER A 82 -7.79 0.34 -6.21
CA SER A 82 -8.86 1.19 -6.75
C SER A 82 -8.34 2.06 -7.89
N GLY A 83 -9.25 2.53 -8.75
CA GLY A 83 -8.95 3.52 -9.78
C GLY A 83 -8.85 4.97 -9.26
N THR A 84 -9.33 5.25 -8.06
CA THR A 84 -9.32 6.60 -7.47
C THR A 84 -8.83 6.58 -6.02
N ILE A 85 -8.17 7.67 -5.60
CA ILE A 85 -7.73 7.89 -4.21
C ILE A 85 -8.92 7.75 -3.27
N ARG A 86 -10.00 8.51 -3.51
CA ARG A 86 -11.20 8.55 -2.66
C ARG A 86 -11.77 7.15 -2.37
N ARG A 87 -11.91 6.31 -3.40
CA ARG A 87 -12.43 4.94 -3.22
C ARG A 87 -11.41 4.01 -2.55
N ALA A 88 -10.10 4.22 -2.78
CA ALA A 88 -9.07 3.42 -2.12
C ALA A 88 -9.04 3.70 -0.61
N THR A 89 -8.98 4.98 -0.24
CA THR A 89 -8.94 5.43 1.15
C THR A 89 -10.17 4.94 1.91
N SER A 90 -11.38 5.23 1.39
CA SER A 90 -12.63 4.87 2.06
C SER A 90 -12.81 3.35 2.25
N LYS A 91 -12.32 2.52 1.32
CA LYS A 91 -12.47 1.06 1.42
C LYS A 91 -11.43 0.40 2.33
N TYR A 92 -10.21 0.94 2.39
CA TYR A 92 -9.07 0.19 2.92
C TYR A 92 -8.29 0.91 4.01
N LEU A 93 -8.45 2.23 4.18
CA LEU A 93 -7.65 3.04 5.10
C LEU A 93 -8.48 3.68 6.22
N ASP A 94 -9.80 3.77 6.05
CA ASP A 94 -10.69 4.25 7.12
C ASP A 94 -10.87 3.18 8.20
N ASP A 95 -10.72 3.57 9.47
CA ASP A 95 -10.70 2.66 10.63
C ASP A 95 -11.95 1.78 10.76
N ARG A 96 -13.10 2.24 10.27
CA ARG A 96 -14.35 1.45 10.29
C ARG A 96 -14.28 0.22 9.38
N ALA A 97 -13.62 0.32 8.23
CA ALA A 97 -13.48 -0.80 7.29
C ALA A 97 -12.39 -1.80 7.75
N THR A 98 -11.33 -1.29 8.39
CA THR A 98 -10.21 -2.09 8.90
C THR A 98 -10.61 -2.96 10.10
N GLN A 99 -11.58 -2.52 10.91
CA GLN A 99 -12.15 -3.33 12.01
C GLN A 99 -12.99 -4.50 11.49
N SER A 100 -13.79 -4.31 10.43
CA SER A 100 -14.61 -5.37 9.84
C SER A 100 -13.78 -6.53 9.26
N ALA A 101 -12.61 -6.23 8.68
CA ALA A 101 -11.70 -7.24 8.15
C ALA A 101 -10.94 -8.03 9.23
N ARG A 102 -10.82 -7.47 10.45
CA ARG A 102 -10.29 -8.21 11.62
C ARG A 102 -11.35 -9.10 12.26
N ALA A 103 -12.62 -8.67 12.26
CA ALA A 103 -13.73 -9.47 12.77
C ALA A 103 -13.99 -10.72 11.92
N SER A 104 -13.87 -10.63 10.59
CA SER A 104 -14.10 -11.77 9.68
C SER A 104 -12.96 -12.80 9.60
N ARG A 105 -11.84 -12.59 10.30
CA ARG A 105 -10.75 -13.59 10.43
C ARG A 105 -10.77 -14.41 11.72
N LYS A 106 -11.70 -14.12 12.63
CA LYS A 106 -11.95 -14.96 13.80
C LYS A 106 -13.22 -15.77 13.55
N GLU A 107 -13.08 -16.90 12.87
CA GLU A 107 -13.80 -18.13 13.20
C GLU A 107 -12.93 -19.33 12.83
N PRO A 108 -12.58 -20.15 13.83
CA PRO A 108 -12.65 -21.58 13.67
C PRO A 108 -13.56 -22.17 14.75
N LEU A 109 -14.51 -22.99 14.31
CA LEU A 109 -14.89 -24.20 15.03
C LEU A 109 -14.41 -25.37 14.18
#